data_AF-A0A414NEK0-F1
#
_entry.id   AF-A0A414NEK0-F1
#
_cell.length_a   1.000
_cell.length_b   1.000
_cell.length_c   1.000
_cell.angle_alpha   90.00
_cell.angle_beta   90.00
_cell.angle_gamma   90.00
#
_symmetry.space_group_name_H-M   'P 1'
#
loop_
_entity.id
_entity.type
_entity.pdbx_description
1 polymer ?
#
loop_
_entity_poly.entity_id
_entity_poly.type
_entity_poly.pdbx_seq_one_letter_code
_entity_poly.pdbx_strand_id
1 'polypeptide(L)'
;MHLCEEQGSGWDIVVASCEAFHMAAPKVESDEGLGTSVTLYSGDSYSRMKKAERREAVYWHACLMYARDDSMGNQSLRERFGLSDSRKDTVAISRLIKECCDEGLIKDEDEDAGDKYRRYIPYWA
;
A
#
# COMPACT_ATOMS: atom_id res chain seq x y z
N MET A 1 -18.61 -26.80 0.13
CA MET A 1 -17.58 -26.02 0.87
C MET A 1 -16.95 -25.08 -0.15
N HIS A 2 -17.36 -23.81 -0.17
CA HIS A 2 -16.74 -22.79 -1.01
C HIS A 2 -15.49 -22.28 -0.27
N LEU A 3 -14.39 -23.05 -0.32
CA LEU A 3 -13.12 -22.67 0.33
C LEU A 3 -12.31 -21.65 -0.48
N CYS A 4 -12.60 -21.53 -1.77
CA CYS A 4 -11.91 -20.62 -2.68
C CYS A 4 -12.91 -19.60 -3.21
N GLU A 5 -12.54 -18.34 -3.11
CA GLU A 5 -13.26 -17.25 -3.76
C GLU A 5 -12.85 -17.10 -5.24
N GLU A 6 -13.46 -16.14 -5.94
CA GLU A 6 -13.17 -15.83 -7.34
C GLU A 6 -11.69 -15.40 -7.53
N GLN A 7 -11.19 -15.56 -8.76
CA GLN A 7 -9.76 -15.47 -9.08
C GLN A 7 -9.16 -14.11 -8.69
N GLY A 8 -8.53 -14.04 -7.51
CA GLY A 8 -7.77 -12.87 -7.02
C GLY A 8 -8.30 -12.24 -5.73
N SER A 9 -9.59 -12.40 -5.39
CA SER A 9 -10.19 -11.68 -4.24
C SER A 9 -9.58 -12.05 -2.89
N GLY A 10 -9.09 -13.28 -2.76
CA GLY A 10 -8.37 -13.72 -1.57
C GLY A 10 -7.14 -12.87 -1.27
N TRP A 11 -6.45 -12.37 -2.31
CA TRP A 11 -5.30 -11.50 -2.12
C TRP A 11 -5.72 -10.11 -1.62
N ASP A 12 -6.76 -9.55 -2.22
CA ASP A 12 -7.33 -8.26 -1.80
C ASP A 12 -7.81 -8.32 -0.34
N ILE A 13 -8.41 -9.42 0.09
CA ILE A 13 -8.82 -9.65 1.48
C ILE A 13 -7.61 -9.67 2.41
N VAL A 14 -6.53 -10.36 2.03
CA VAL A 14 -5.31 -10.42 2.85
C VAL A 14 -4.70 -9.04 3.01
N VAL A 15 -4.56 -8.28 1.90
CA VAL A 15 -4.02 -6.91 1.95
C VAL A 15 -4.94 -6.00 2.77
N ALA A 16 -6.24 -6.01 2.51
CA ALA A 16 -7.22 -5.22 3.26
C ALA A 16 -7.22 -5.55 4.76
N SER A 17 -7.05 -6.82 5.12
CA SER A 17 -6.91 -7.26 6.52
C SER A 17 -5.65 -6.69 7.16
N CYS A 18 -4.52 -6.72 6.44
CA CYS A 18 -3.29 -6.10 6.94
C CYS A 18 -3.48 -4.59 7.19
N GLU A 19 -4.17 -3.87 6.28
CA GLU A 19 -4.46 -2.44 6.45
C GLU A 19 -5.37 -2.17 7.64
N ALA A 20 -6.43 -2.96 7.82
CA ALA A 20 -7.38 -2.82 8.92
C ALA A 20 -6.73 -2.97 10.31
N PHE A 21 -5.65 -3.74 10.40
CA PHE A 21 -4.86 -3.91 11.62
C PHE A 21 -3.56 -3.10 11.63
N HIS A 22 -3.38 -2.19 10.67
CA HIS A 22 -2.18 -1.35 10.49
C HIS A 22 -0.87 -2.16 10.44
N MET A 23 -0.92 -3.39 9.93
CA MET A 23 0.23 -4.29 9.82
C MET A 23 1.07 -3.94 8.59
N ALA A 24 2.31 -4.45 8.57
CA ALA A 24 3.09 -4.46 7.34
C ALA A 24 2.33 -5.22 6.23
N ALA A 25 2.57 -4.85 4.97
CA ALA A 25 1.96 -5.57 3.88
C ALA A 25 2.52 -7.01 3.80
N PRO A 26 1.77 -7.95 3.18
CA PRO A 26 2.28 -9.30 2.94
C PRO A 26 3.58 -9.24 2.15
N LYS A 27 4.63 -9.86 2.70
CA LYS A 27 5.91 -9.96 2.01
C LYS A 27 5.88 -11.17 1.11
N VAL A 28 6.04 -10.95 -0.19
CA VAL A 28 6.05 -12.00 -1.21
C VAL A 28 7.47 -12.21 -1.70
N GLU A 29 7.96 -13.42 -1.59
CA GLU A 29 9.29 -13.81 -2.08
C GLU A 29 9.12 -15.01 -3.00
N SER A 30 9.50 -14.84 -4.27
CA SER A 30 9.47 -15.91 -5.27
C SER A 30 10.88 -16.34 -5.60
N ASP A 31 11.12 -17.64 -5.52
CA ASP A 31 12.37 -18.29 -5.86
C ASP A 31 12.08 -19.39 -6.90
N GLU A 32 12.88 -19.43 -7.97
CA GLU A 32 12.63 -20.36 -9.10
C GLU A 32 12.72 -21.84 -8.70
N GLY A 33 13.46 -22.18 -7.64
CA GLY A 33 13.63 -23.55 -7.15
C GLY A 33 12.69 -23.93 -6.01
N LEU A 34 12.26 -22.97 -5.19
CA LEU A 34 11.48 -23.20 -3.96
C LEU A 34 10.00 -22.79 -4.09
N GLY A 35 9.65 -22.02 -5.11
CA GLY A 35 8.31 -21.49 -5.32
C GLY A 35 8.09 -20.12 -4.69
N THR A 36 6.83 -19.76 -4.45
CA THR A 36 6.46 -18.47 -3.85
C THR A 36 6.10 -18.64 -2.39
N SER A 37 6.75 -17.84 -1.54
CA SER A 37 6.48 -17.76 -0.12
C SER A 37 5.83 -16.42 0.21
N VAL A 38 4.84 -16.44 1.10
CA VAL A 38 4.14 -15.24 1.57
C VAL A 38 4.22 -15.21 3.08
N THR A 39 4.79 -14.14 3.63
CA THR A 39 4.93 -13.94 5.08
C THR A 39 4.01 -12.83 5.55
N LEU A 40 3.21 -13.12 6.59
CA LEU A 40 2.39 -12.14 7.31
C LEU A 40 3.05 -11.82 8.66
N TYR A 41 3.23 -10.54 8.96
CA TYR A 41 3.84 -10.07 10.19
C TYR A 41 2.78 -9.57 11.18
N SER A 42 2.82 -10.03 12.43
CA SER A 42 1.92 -9.53 13.47
C SER A 42 2.49 -8.30 14.18
N GLY A 43 1.72 -7.20 14.23
CA GLY A 43 1.88 -6.18 15.27
C GLY A 43 2.80 -5.00 14.99
N ASP A 44 2.85 -4.48 13.76
CA ASP A 44 3.72 -3.33 13.47
C ASP A 44 2.97 -2.07 13.10
N SER A 45 2.75 -1.21 14.12
CA SER A 45 2.46 0.22 13.89
C SER A 45 3.49 0.83 12.93
N TYR A 46 3.11 1.88 12.19
CA TYR A 46 4.00 2.63 11.29
C TYR A 46 5.40 2.92 11.86
N SER A 47 5.47 3.19 13.18
CA SER A 47 6.73 3.49 13.88
C SER A 47 7.76 2.35 13.88
N ARG A 48 7.30 1.10 13.79
CA ARG A 48 8.12 -0.12 13.83
C ARG A 48 8.49 -0.65 12.45
N MET A 49 7.72 -0.27 11.43
CA MET A 49 8.01 -0.65 10.05
C MET A 49 9.35 -0.08 9.58
N LYS A 50 10.16 -0.91 8.95
CA LYS A 50 11.35 -0.52 8.20
C LYS A 50 10.95 0.29 6.97
N LYS A 51 11.90 1.03 6.42
CA LYS A 51 11.68 1.83 5.21
C LYS A 51 11.16 0.98 4.03
N ALA A 52 11.75 -0.19 3.82
CA ALA A 52 11.33 -1.11 2.75
C ALA A 52 9.88 -1.59 2.96
N GLU A 53 9.53 -2.00 4.17
CA GLU A 53 8.17 -2.42 4.53
C GLU A 53 7.17 -1.30 4.28
N ARG A 54 7.50 -0.04 4.63
CA ARG A 54 6.63 1.11 4.34
C ARG A 54 6.38 1.30 2.84
N ARG A 55 7.41 1.14 2.00
CA ARG A 55 7.27 1.27 0.53
C ARG A 55 6.43 0.15 -0.07
N GLU A 56 6.67 -1.10 0.32
CA GLU A 56 5.80 -2.22 -0.09
C GLU A 56 4.35 -1.98 0.35
N ALA A 57 4.20 -1.43 1.55
CA ALA A 57 2.91 -1.09 2.10
C ALA A 57 2.22 0.00 1.25
N VAL A 58 2.93 1.05 0.80
CA VAL A 58 2.38 2.04 -0.15
C VAL A 58 1.95 1.37 -1.46
N TYR A 59 2.80 0.53 -2.04
CA TYR A 59 2.51 -0.17 -3.30
C TYR A 59 1.23 -1.00 -3.21
N TRP A 60 1.12 -1.85 -2.18
CA TRP A 60 -0.06 -2.69 -1.97
C TRP A 60 -1.33 -1.89 -1.71
N HIS A 61 -1.23 -0.74 -1.03
CA HIS A 61 -2.38 0.15 -0.86
C HIS A 61 -2.88 0.72 -2.18
N ALA A 62 -1.96 1.20 -3.02
CA ALA A 62 -2.31 1.71 -4.34
C ALA A 62 -2.95 0.62 -5.20
N CYS A 63 -2.45 -0.61 -5.14
CA CYS A 63 -3.04 -1.75 -5.84
C CYS A 63 -4.45 -2.08 -5.34
N LEU A 64 -4.64 -2.10 -4.01
CA LEU A 64 -5.94 -2.38 -3.40
C LEU A 64 -6.98 -1.31 -3.75
N MET A 65 -6.58 -0.03 -3.75
CA MET A 65 -7.47 1.06 -4.14
C MET A 65 -7.81 0.97 -5.63
N TYR A 66 -6.81 0.75 -6.49
CA TYR A 66 -7.02 0.62 -7.93
C TYR A 66 -7.95 -0.56 -8.28
N ALA A 67 -7.78 -1.70 -7.61
CA ALA A 67 -8.67 -2.85 -7.76
C ALA A 67 -10.13 -2.57 -7.35
N ARG A 68 -10.37 -1.48 -6.62
CA ARG A 68 -11.69 -1.00 -6.18
C ARG A 68 -12.16 0.22 -6.97
N ASP A 69 -11.57 0.49 -8.14
CA ASP A 69 -11.84 1.67 -8.96
C ASP A 69 -11.65 3.01 -8.20
N ASP A 70 -10.69 3.07 -7.28
CA ASP A 70 -10.31 4.26 -6.50
C ASP A 70 -8.79 4.49 -6.56
N SER A 71 -8.35 5.68 -6.13
CA SER A 71 -6.95 6.09 -6.23
C SER A 71 -6.40 6.61 -4.92
N MET A 72 -5.16 6.20 -4.62
CA MET A 72 -4.50 6.49 -3.36
C MET A 72 -4.25 7.99 -3.19
N GLY A 73 -4.47 8.50 -1.98
CA GLY A 73 -4.05 9.85 -1.59
C GLY A 73 -3.27 9.85 -0.28
N ASN A 74 -2.78 11.02 0.12
CA ASN A 74 -2.11 11.18 1.41
C ASN A 74 -3.02 10.80 2.60
N GLN A 75 -4.30 11.17 2.52
CA GLN A 75 -5.28 10.84 3.55
C GLN A 75 -5.48 9.33 3.71
N SER A 76 -5.80 8.62 2.62
CA SER A 76 -6.05 7.16 2.67
C SER A 76 -4.80 6.42 3.17
N LEU A 77 -3.61 6.85 2.76
CA LEU A 77 -2.36 6.26 3.19
C LEU A 77 -2.06 6.51 4.68
N ARG A 78 -2.46 7.67 5.23
CA ARG A 78 -2.37 7.94 6.68
C ARG A 78 -3.34 7.06 7.47
N GLU A 79 -4.57 6.93 7.01
CA GLU A 79 -5.59 6.06 7.61
C GLU A 79 -5.09 4.61 7.66
N ARG A 80 -4.55 4.11 6.55
CA ARG A 80 -3.90 2.80 6.47
C ARG A 80 -2.80 2.59 7.51
N PHE A 81 -1.97 3.59 7.74
CA PHE A 81 -0.88 3.52 8.71
C PHE A 81 -1.29 3.83 10.16
N GLY A 82 -2.56 4.15 10.41
CA GLY A 82 -3.05 4.55 11.73
C GLY A 82 -2.46 5.87 12.21
N LEU A 83 -2.14 6.78 11.28
CA LEU A 83 -1.53 8.08 11.57
C LEU A 83 -2.57 9.20 11.70
N SER A 84 -2.23 10.26 12.43
CA SER A 84 -3.12 11.40 12.66
C SER A 84 -3.12 12.40 11.50
N ASP A 85 -4.03 13.38 11.53
CA ASP A 85 -4.01 14.58 10.66
C ASP A 85 -2.97 15.64 11.08
N SER A 86 -2.01 15.28 11.93
CA SER A 86 -0.96 16.21 12.33
C SER A 86 -0.12 16.65 11.12
N ARG A 87 0.31 17.91 11.11
CA ARG A 87 1.19 18.44 10.05
C ARG A 87 2.46 17.59 9.87
N LYS A 88 2.97 17.01 10.96
CA LYS A 88 4.16 16.14 10.95
C LYS A 88 3.89 14.87 10.13
N ASP A 89 2.78 14.19 10.38
CA ASP A 89 2.43 12.94 9.71
C ASP A 89 2.09 13.18 8.24
N THR A 90 1.33 14.25 7.93
CA THR A 90 1.03 14.66 6.56
C THR A 90 2.29 14.88 5.73
N VAL A 91 3.27 15.63 6.26
CA VAL A 91 4.55 15.87 5.58
C VAL A 91 5.37 14.58 5.43
N ALA A 92 5.38 13.71 6.45
CA ALA A 92 6.09 12.44 6.38
C ALA A 92 5.52 11.53 5.28
N ILE A 93 4.19 11.44 5.18
CA ILE A 93 3.53 10.63 4.15
C ILE A 93 3.70 11.23 2.75
N SER A 94 3.63 12.56 2.58
CA SER A 94 3.92 13.17 1.28
C SER A 94 5.34 12.87 0.79
N ARG A 95 6.33 12.83 1.70
CA ARG A 95 7.71 12.44 1.34
C ARG A 95 7.80 10.98 0.93
N LEU A 96 7.15 10.09 1.69
CA LEU A 96 7.12 8.67 1.38
C LEU A 96 6.46 8.38 0.02
N ILE A 97 5.35 9.06 -0.29
CA ILE A 97 4.68 8.96 -1.58
C ILE A 97 5.65 9.36 -2.70
N LYS A 98 6.30 10.52 -2.56
CA LYS A 98 7.28 10.99 -3.55
C LYS A 98 8.41 9.98 -3.77
N GLU A 99 8.97 9.43 -2.69
CA GLU A 99 10.00 8.39 -2.80
C GLU A 99 9.49 7.15 -3.56
N CYS A 100 8.23 6.74 -3.34
CA CYS A 100 7.63 5.61 -4.07
C CYS A 100 7.36 5.93 -5.55
N CYS A 101 7.03 7.18 -5.89
CA CYS A 101 6.94 7.63 -7.29
C CYS A 101 8.33 7.58 -7.95
N ASP A 102 9.35 8.13 -7.28
CA ASP A 102 10.73 8.17 -7.79
C ASP A 102 11.30 6.76 -8.00
N GLU A 103 10.88 5.77 -7.19
CA GLU A 103 11.25 4.35 -7.33
C GLU A 103 10.38 3.57 -8.33
N GLY A 104 9.37 4.20 -8.94
CA GLY A 104 8.51 3.56 -9.93
C GLY A 104 7.55 2.51 -9.34
N LEU A 105 7.20 2.61 -8.06
CA LEU A 105 6.19 1.75 -7.43
C LEU A 105 4.77 2.23 -7.74
N ILE A 106 4.59 3.55 -7.74
CA ILE A 106 3.32 4.24 -8.01
C ILE A 106 3.57 5.41 -8.96
N LYS A 107 2.50 5.99 -9.51
CA LYS A 107 2.56 7.21 -10.33
C LYS A 107 1.36 8.12 -10.04
N ASP A 108 1.46 9.39 -10.41
CA ASP A 108 0.31 10.30 -10.41
C ASP A 108 -0.78 9.73 -11.35
N GLU A 109 -2.03 9.76 -10.89
CA GLU A 109 -3.19 9.42 -11.73
C GLU A 109 -3.44 10.49 -12.81
N ASP A 110 -3.26 11.75 -12.43
CA ASP A 110 -3.39 12.93 -13.27
C ASP A 110 -2.22 13.88 -12.97
N GLU A 111 -1.32 14.06 -13.93
CA GLU A 111 -0.12 14.90 -13.79
C GLU A 111 -0.46 16.40 -13.66
N ASP A 112 -1.63 16.82 -14.16
CA ASP A 112 -2.09 18.21 -14.12
C ASP A 112 -2.87 18.54 -12.84
N ALA A 113 -3.14 17.54 -11.99
CA ALA A 113 -3.88 17.72 -10.75
C ALA A 113 -3.12 18.62 -9.77
N GLY A 114 -3.81 19.63 -9.23
CA GLY A 114 -3.26 20.47 -8.17
C GLY A 114 -2.98 19.67 -6.89
N ASP A 115 -2.01 20.11 -6.07
CA ASP A 115 -1.47 19.37 -4.92
C ASP A 115 -2.52 18.80 -3.94
N LYS A 116 -3.66 19.48 -3.77
CA LYS A 116 -4.76 19.02 -2.90
C LYS A 116 -5.51 17.81 -3.46
N TYR A 117 -5.56 17.68 -4.77
CA TYR A 117 -6.33 16.67 -5.49
C TYR A 117 -5.46 15.57 -6.09
N ARG A 118 -4.13 15.64 -5.93
CA ARG A 118 -3.22 14.58 -6.40
C ARG A 118 -3.63 13.22 -5.85
N ARG A 119 -3.77 12.29 -6.77
CA ARG A 119 -4.03 10.87 -6.52
C ARG A 119 -2.97 10.03 -7.20
N TYR A 120 -2.79 8.83 -6.70
CA TYR A 120 -1.74 7.92 -7.13
C TYR A 120 -2.30 6.53 -7.39
N ILE A 121 -1.82 5.91 -8.45
CA ILE A 121 -2.16 4.55 -8.88
C ILE A 121 -0.89 3.70 -8.97
N PRO A 122 -0.98 2.36 -9.02
CA PRO A 122 0.17 1.51 -9.29
C PRO A 122 0.88 1.93 -10.58
N TYR A 123 2.21 1.87 -10.61
CA TYR A 123 2.97 2.37 -11.76
C TYR A 123 2.57 1.73 -13.10
N TRP A 124 2.21 0.44 -13.06
CA TRP A 124 1.82 -0.36 -14.22
C TRP A 124 0.40 -0.11 -14.72
N ALA A 125 -0.44 0.57 -13.94
CA ALA A 125 -1.86 0.79 -14.26
C ALA A 125 -2.06 1.78 -15.39
#